data_AF-A0A2V8JXG3-F1
#
_entry.id   AF-A0A2V8JXG3-F1
#
_cell.length_a   1.000
_cell.length_b   1.000
_cell.length_c   1.000
_cell.angle_alpha   90.00
_cell.angle_beta   90.00
_cell.angle_gamma   90.00
#
_symmetry.space_group_name_H-M   'P 1'
#
loop_
_entity.id
_entity.type
_entity.pdbx_description
1 polymer ?
#
loop_
_entity_poly.entity_id
_entity_poly.type
_entity_poly.pdbx_seq_one_letter_code
_entity_poly.pdbx_strand_id
1 'polypeptide(L)'
;MRITVLLIITAALLVQGPATVMLRAQEGAAPAASRLDFEFFKTKVQPIFLAKREGHARCVACHTKGTPMRLQALSPGATTWDEEQSRKNFQIVVPRVIPRNLTQSRLLIHPLEAEGGGDFYHSGGKHWNSFFNPEWQILANWVCGRKVNEKLVELTGECGLE
;
A
#
# COMPACT_ATOMS: atom_id res chain seq x y z
N MET A 1 -53.94 6.64 61.35
CA MET A 1 -54.17 8.11 61.48
C MET A 1 -53.62 8.75 60.21
N ARG A 2 -54.47 9.42 59.43
CA ARG A 2 -54.20 9.86 58.05
C ARG A 2 -53.38 11.15 58.07
N ILE A 3 -52.31 11.24 57.28
CA ILE A 3 -51.74 12.53 56.86
C ILE A 3 -51.54 12.47 55.35
N THR A 4 -52.43 13.18 54.67
CA THR A 4 -52.43 13.45 53.22
C THR A 4 -51.22 14.31 52.88
N VAL A 5 -50.43 13.91 51.89
CA VAL A 5 -49.36 14.75 51.34
C VAL A 5 -49.78 15.19 49.93
N LEU A 6 -49.91 16.51 49.77
CA LEU A 6 -50.19 17.22 48.52
C LEU A 6 -49.13 16.89 47.45
N LEU A 7 -49.59 16.52 46.25
CA LEU A 7 -48.76 16.48 45.04
C LEU A 7 -48.60 17.90 44.50
N ILE A 8 -47.37 18.43 44.53
CA ILE A 8 -47.00 19.66 43.81
C ILE A 8 -46.43 19.24 42.45
N ILE A 9 -47.18 19.48 41.38
CA ILE A 9 -46.70 19.31 40.00
C ILE A 9 -45.86 20.53 39.65
N THR A 10 -44.54 20.36 39.53
CA THR A 10 -43.65 21.37 38.95
C THR A 10 -43.50 21.10 37.46
N ALA A 11 -44.05 22.01 36.65
CA ALA A 11 -43.82 22.02 35.21
C ALA A 11 -42.45 22.66 34.92
N ALA A 12 -41.47 21.84 34.53
CA ALA A 12 -40.20 22.34 34.01
C ALA A 12 -40.27 22.39 32.47
N LEU A 13 -40.49 23.59 31.91
CA LEU A 13 -40.19 23.85 30.51
C LEU A 13 -38.67 23.86 30.32
N LEU A 14 -38.13 22.79 29.74
CA LEU A 14 -36.76 22.78 29.21
C LEU A 14 -36.78 23.34 27.79
N VAL A 15 -36.21 24.53 27.63
CA VAL A 15 -35.93 25.18 26.34
C VAL A 15 -34.94 24.28 25.57
N GLN A 16 -35.37 23.72 24.45
CA GLN A 16 -34.51 22.96 23.55
C GLN A 16 -33.69 23.97 22.71
N GLY A 17 -32.40 24.10 23.01
CA GLY A 17 -31.45 24.75 22.10
C GLY A 17 -31.14 23.84 20.91
N PRO A 18 -30.88 24.38 19.70
CA PRO A 18 -30.57 23.55 18.55
C PRO A 18 -29.20 22.87 18.76
N ALA A 19 -29.22 21.55 18.83
CA ALA A 19 -28.00 20.74 18.77
C ALA A 19 -27.40 20.87 17.36
N THR A 20 -26.46 21.79 17.18
CA THR A 20 -25.58 21.79 16.01
C THR A 20 -24.69 20.56 16.06
N VAL A 21 -25.10 19.51 15.36
CA VAL A 21 -24.25 18.36 15.03
C VAL A 21 -23.10 18.89 14.19
N MET A 22 -21.92 19.08 14.80
CA MET A 22 -20.69 19.30 14.05
C MET A 22 -20.38 18.01 13.29
N LEU A 23 -20.68 18.00 12.00
CA LEU A 23 -20.22 16.98 11.07
C LEU A 23 -18.69 17.12 11.00
N ARG A 24 -17.97 16.26 11.75
CA ARG A 24 -16.53 16.07 11.54
C ARG A 24 -16.36 15.61 10.09
N ALA A 25 -15.82 16.48 9.25
CA ALA A 25 -15.33 16.07 7.94
C ALA A 25 -14.26 15.00 8.19
N GLN A 26 -14.61 13.75 7.89
CA GLN A 26 -13.61 12.70 7.77
C GLN A 26 -12.79 13.09 6.54
N GLU A 27 -11.58 13.60 6.74
CA GLU A 27 -10.58 13.68 5.68
C GLU A 27 -10.43 12.27 5.11
N GLY A 28 -11.14 12.02 4.01
CA GLY A 28 -11.06 10.75 3.31
C GLY A 28 -9.61 10.57 2.93
N ALA A 29 -8.97 9.53 3.47
CA ALA A 29 -7.65 9.14 3.04
C ALA A 29 -7.69 8.98 1.52
N ALA A 30 -7.04 9.91 0.80
CA ALA A 30 -6.96 9.86 -0.64
C ALA A 30 -6.55 8.44 -1.08
N PRO A 31 -7.25 7.82 -2.05
CA PRO A 31 -7.01 6.43 -2.43
C PRO A 31 -5.53 6.21 -2.70
N ALA A 32 -4.95 5.09 -2.26
CA ALA A 32 -3.50 4.82 -2.33
C ALA A 32 -2.89 5.09 -3.74
N ALA A 33 -3.65 4.83 -4.80
CA ALA A 33 -3.28 5.14 -6.18
C ALA A 33 -2.99 6.63 -6.44
N SER A 34 -3.68 7.55 -5.75
CA SER A 34 -3.48 9.00 -5.89
C SER A 34 -2.16 9.49 -5.28
N ARG A 35 -1.50 8.67 -4.45
CA ARG A 35 -0.23 9.01 -3.79
C ARG A 35 0.99 8.38 -4.47
N LEU A 36 0.81 7.24 -5.15
CA LEU A 36 1.87 6.49 -5.79
C LEU A 36 2.09 6.97 -7.24
N ASP A 37 3.34 7.15 -7.63
CA ASP A 37 3.70 7.69 -8.94
C ASP A 37 3.69 6.60 -10.02
N PHE A 38 2.87 6.77 -11.06
CA PHE A 38 2.76 5.80 -12.15
C PHE A 38 4.04 5.74 -13.00
N GLU A 39 4.67 6.87 -13.28
CA GLU A 39 5.89 6.89 -14.10
C GLU A 39 7.07 6.25 -13.35
N PHE A 40 7.21 6.48 -12.04
CA PHE A 40 8.16 5.75 -11.20
C PHE A 40 7.85 4.25 -11.25
N PHE A 41 6.58 3.86 -11.12
CA PHE A 41 6.20 2.46 -11.20
C PHE A 41 6.63 1.84 -12.54
N LYS A 42 6.23 2.44 -13.65
CA LYS A 42 6.49 1.93 -15.01
C LYS A 42 7.97 1.80 -15.31
N THR A 43 8.78 2.78 -14.89
CA THR A 43 10.18 2.90 -15.28
C THR A 43 11.17 2.29 -14.30
N LYS A 44 10.82 2.16 -13.02
CA LYS A 44 11.74 1.69 -11.96
C LYS A 44 11.24 0.43 -11.25
N VAL A 45 9.95 0.36 -10.91
CA VAL A 45 9.37 -0.79 -10.17
C VAL A 45 9.07 -1.96 -11.10
N GLN A 46 8.30 -1.73 -12.15
CA GLN A 46 7.81 -2.78 -13.03
C GLN A 46 8.92 -3.63 -13.68
N PRO A 47 10.07 -3.07 -14.10
CA PRO A 47 11.18 -3.88 -14.63
C PRO A 47 11.71 -4.95 -13.65
N ILE A 48 11.61 -4.72 -12.34
CA ILE A 48 12.06 -5.66 -11.29
C ILE A 48 11.31 -7.00 -11.39
N PHE A 49 10.04 -6.97 -11.82
CA PHE A 49 9.22 -8.17 -11.98
C PHE A 49 9.67 -9.07 -13.14
N LEU A 50 10.37 -8.50 -14.12
CA LEU A 50 10.91 -9.20 -15.30
C LEU A 50 12.37 -9.61 -15.13
N ALA A 51 13.08 -9.01 -14.17
CA ALA A 51 14.50 -9.25 -13.96
C ALA A 51 14.77 -10.73 -13.65
N LYS A 52 15.70 -11.33 -14.41
CA LYS A 52 16.25 -12.66 -14.13
C LYS A 52 17.40 -12.49 -13.15
N ARG A 53 17.40 -13.30 -12.09
CA ARG A 53 18.45 -13.34 -11.08
C ARG A 53 18.96 -14.77 -10.99
N GLU A 54 20.25 -14.95 -10.75
CA GLU A 54 20.81 -16.28 -10.53
C GLU A 54 20.16 -16.92 -9.29
N GLY A 55 19.81 -18.21 -9.38
CA GLY A 55 19.16 -18.94 -8.30
C GLY A 55 17.69 -18.59 -8.04
N HIS A 56 17.08 -17.63 -8.75
CA HIS A 56 15.72 -17.19 -8.46
C HIS A 56 14.80 -17.23 -9.69
N ALA A 57 13.56 -17.64 -9.48
CA ALA A 57 12.51 -17.48 -10.49
C ALA A 57 12.27 -15.98 -10.77
N ARG A 58 11.81 -15.65 -11.98
CA ARG A 58 11.27 -14.30 -12.24
C ARG A 58 9.90 -14.18 -11.57
N CYS A 59 9.55 -13.01 -11.05
CA CYS A 59 8.23 -12.79 -10.43
C CYS A 59 7.08 -13.18 -11.39
N VAL A 60 7.22 -12.79 -12.67
CA VAL A 60 6.22 -13.11 -13.70
C VAL A 60 6.03 -14.60 -13.99
N ALA A 61 6.95 -15.49 -13.60
CA ALA A 61 6.81 -16.93 -13.80
C ALA A 61 5.57 -17.50 -13.08
N CYS A 62 5.23 -16.90 -11.93
CA CYS A 62 4.06 -17.26 -11.12
C CYS A 62 2.95 -16.19 -11.23
N HIS A 63 3.33 -14.90 -11.21
CA HIS A 63 2.38 -13.79 -11.14
C HIS A 63 1.62 -13.49 -12.43
N THR A 64 1.86 -14.19 -13.54
CA THR A 64 1.04 -14.10 -14.76
C THR A 64 -0.03 -15.19 -14.86
N LYS A 65 0.06 -16.24 -14.03
CA LYS A 65 -0.77 -17.45 -14.16
C LYS A 65 -1.98 -17.43 -13.23
N GLY A 66 -1.77 -17.30 -11.92
CA GLY A 66 -2.87 -17.53 -10.97
C GLY A 66 -2.67 -17.11 -9.51
N THR A 67 -1.70 -16.26 -9.20
CA THR A 67 -1.61 -15.69 -7.84
C THR A 67 -2.66 -14.58 -7.65
N PRO A 68 -3.02 -14.21 -6.41
CA PRO A 68 -3.89 -13.05 -6.16
C PRO A 68 -3.37 -11.75 -6.78
N MET A 69 -2.06 -11.55 -6.87
CA MET A 69 -1.42 -10.45 -7.63
C MET A 69 -1.15 -10.89 -9.06
N ARG A 70 -2.16 -10.82 -9.94
CA ARG A 70 -2.05 -11.32 -11.32
C ARG A 70 -1.68 -10.22 -12.31
N LEU A 71 -0.40 -10.12 -12.65
CA LEU A 71 0.14 -9.20 -13.67
C LEU A 71 -0.34 -9.61 -15.07
N GLN A 72 -0.39 -8.63 -15.97
CA GLN A 72 -0.64 -8.86 -17.40
C GLN A 72 0.46 -9.75 -17.99
N ALA A 73 0.09 -10.64 -18.91
CA ALA A 73 1.08 -11.33 -19.74
C ALA A 73 1.76 -10.32 -20.68
N LEU A 74 3.01 -10.59 -21.07
CA LEU A 74 3.68 -9.83 -22.11
C LEU A 74 3.04 -10.16 -23.47
N SER A 75 2.96 -9.16 -24.35
CA SER A 75 2.59 -9.37 -25.75
C SER A 75 3.60 -10.30 -26.44
N PRO A 76 3.19 -11.07 -27.47
CA PRO A 76 4.10 -11.99 -28.16
C PRO A 76 5.38 -11.30 -28.65
N GLY A 77 6.54 -11.85 -28.29
CA GLY A 77 7.86 -11.30 -28.66
C GLY A 77 8.30 -10.07 -27.87
N ALA A 78 7.46 -9.50 -27.00
CA ALA A 78 7.81 -8.33 -26.22
C ALA A 78 8.76 -8.68 -25.06
N THR A 79 9.72 -7.80 -24.80
CA THR A 79 10.65 -7.90 -23.66
C THR A 79 10.21 -7.08 -22.45
N THR A 80 9.21 -6.21 -22.63
CA THR A 80 8.58 -5.38 -21.59
C THR A 80 7.11 -5.15 -21.92
N TRP A 81 6.33 -4.68 -20.93
CA TRP A 81 4.93 -4.33 -21.11
C TRP A 81 4.77 -3.01 -21.87
N ASP A 82 3.72 -2.92 -22.69
CA ASP A 82 3.28 -1.65 -23.26
C ASP A 82 2.59 -0.74 -22.22
N GLU A 83 2.20 0.46 -22.63
CA GLU A 83 1.56 1.47 -21.77
C GLU A 83 0.24 0.96 -21.15
N GLU A 84 -0.59 0.29 -21.94
CA GLU A 84 -1.90 -0.22 -21.49
C GLU A 84 -1.71 -1.32 -20.44
N GLN A 85 -0.82 -2.29 -20.74
CA GLN A 85 -0.45 -3.36 -19.82
C GLN A 85 0.17 -2.80 -18.53
N SER A 86 1.00 -1.77 -18.64
CA SER A 86 1.64 -1.11 -17.50
C SER A 86 0.61 -0.45 -16.58
N ARG A 87 -0.42 0.21 -17.12
CA ARG A 87 -1.51 0.81 -16.33
C ARG A 87 -2.33 -0.24 -15.59
N LYS A 88 -2.62 -1.37 -16.24
CA LYS A 88 -3.30 -2.51 -15.59
C LYS A 88 -2.42 -3.09 -14.47
N ASN A 89 -1.13 -3.30 -14.73
CA ASN A 89 -0.18 -3.78 -13.72
C ASN A 89 -0.08 -2.83 -12.53
N PHE A 90 -0.07 -1.51 -12.74
CA PHE A 90 -0.10 -0.53 -11.67
C PHE A 90 -1.31 -0.72 -10.75
N GLN A 91 -2.51 -0.84 -11.33
CA GLN A 91 -3.74 -1.09 -10.57
C GLN A 91 -3.72 -2.43 -9.81
N ILE A 92 -3.07 -3.45 -10.36
CA ILE A 92 -2.87 -4.74 -9.70
C ILE A 92 -1.88 -4.62 -8.54
N VAL A 93 -0.83 -3.81 -8.64
CA VAL A 93 0.22 -3.73 -7.63
C VAL A 93 -0.14 -2.77 -6.49
N VAL A 94 -0.85 -1.67 -6.75
CA VAL A 94 -1.23 -0.66 -5.73
C VAL A 94 -1.85 -1.28 -4.46
N PRO A 95 -2.78 -2.25 -4.50
CA PRO A 95 -3.35 -2.85 -3.29
C PRO A 95 -2.36 -3.66 -2.43
N ARG A 96 -1.11 -3.85 -2.88
CA ARG A 96 -0.05 -4.55 -2.13
C ARG A 96 0.84 -3.56 -1.38
N VAL A 97 0.50 -2.27 -1.45
CA VAL A 97 1.20 -1.17 -0.82
C VAL A 97 0.28 -0.50 0.20
N ILE A 98 0.81 -0.29 1.40
CA ILE A 98 0.28 0.69 2.35
C ILE A 98 1.16 1.93 2.21
N PRO A 99 0.66 3.04 1.63
CA PRO A 99 1.48 4.21 1.34
C PRO A 99 2.22 4.70 2.58
N ARG A 100 3.51 4.98 2.40
CA ARG A 100 4.46 5.40 3.45
C ARG A 100 4.65 4.44 4.62
N ASN A 101 4.22 3.17 4.49
CA ASN A 101 4.42 2.15 5.52
C ASN A 101 5.17 0.96 4.94
N LEU A 102 6.47 0.88 5.26
CA LEU A 102 7.35 -0.17 4.73
C LEU A 102 7.03 -1.55 5.32
N THR A 103 6.79 -1.62 6.63
CA THR A 103 6.61 -2.87 7.38
C THR A 103 5.21 -3.46 7.30
N GLN A 104 4.26 -2.79 6.67
CA GLN A 104 2.95 -3.36 6.35
C GLN A 104 2.66 -3.47 4.83
N SER A 105 3.56 -3.01 3.97
CA SER A 105 3.43 -3.17 2.52
C SER A 105 3.86 -4.58 2.09
N ARG A 106 2.89 -5.44 1.75
CA ARG A 106 3.17 -6.82 1.30
C ARG A 106 4.12 -6.90 0.10
N LEU A 107 4.11 -5.88 -0.77
CA LEU A 107 5.05 -5.78 -1.89
C LEU A 107 6.53 -5.85 -1.45
N LEU A 108 6.84 -5.35 -0.25
CA LEU A 108 8.19 -5.30 0.31
C LEU A 108 8.51 -6.50 1.19
N ILE A 109 7.52 -7.02 1.91
CA ILE A 109 7.70 -8.02 2.98
C ILE A 109 7.69 -9.45 2.43
N HIS A 110 6.74 -9.73 1.54
CA HIS A 110 6.50 -11.09 1.06
C HIS A 110 7.71 -11.72 0.35
N PRO A 111 8.41 -11.02 -0.56
CA PRO A 111 9.60 -11.56 -1.23
C PRO A 111 10.91 -11.39 -0.44
N LEU A 112 10.91 -10.74 0.73
CA LEU A 112 12.12 -10.51 1.54
C LEU A 112 12.36 -11.70 2.48
N GLU A 113 13.62 -12.09 2.70
CA GLU A 113 14.00 -13.11 3.69
C GLU A 113 13.52 -12.72 5.10
N ALA A 114 13.19 -13.72 5.92
CA ALA A 114 12.61 -13.49 7.25
C ALA A 114 13.58 -12.73 8.16
N GLU A 115 14.87 -13.07 8.13
CA GLU A 115 15.94 -12.39 8.87
C GLU A 115 16.10 -10.93 8.45
N GLY A 116 15.72 -10.59 7.21
CA GLY A 116 15.70 -9.23 6.69
C GLY A 116 14.43 -8.43 7.05
N GLY A 117 13.47 -9.03 7.75
CA GLY A 117 12.17 -8.41 8.09
C GLY A 117 11.01 -8.83 7.17
N GLY A 118 11.21 -9.86 6.35
CA GLY A 118 10.15 -10.44 5.53
C GLY A 118 9.20 -11.35 6.32
N ASP A 119 8.15 -11.83 5.65
CA ASP A 119 7.25 -12.83 6.23
C ASP A 119 7.79 -14.27 6.10
N PHE A 120 7.09 -15.24 6.68
CA PHE A 120 7.58 -16.61 6.75
C PHE A 120 7.70 -17.31 5.39
N TYR A 121 6.83 -17.03 4.41
CA TYR A 121 6.72 -17.88 3.22
C TYR A 121 6.27 -17.12 1.98
N HIS A 122 6.98 -17.36 0.87
CA HIS A 122 6.57 -16.99 -0.48
C HIS A 122 6.86 -18.16 -1.43
N SER A 123 5.84 -18.65 -2.14
CA SER A 123 5.95 -19.87 -2.95
C SER A 123 6.92 -19.75 -4.12
N GLY A 124 7.16 -18.52 -4.62
CA GLY A 124 8.17 -18.24 -5.64
C GLY A 124 9.61 -18.15 -5.11
N GLY A 125 9.80 -18.35 -3.80
CA GLY A 125 11.06 -18.13 -3.10
C GLY A 125 11.21 -16.68 -2.61
N LYS A 126 12.15 -16.47 -1.70
CA LYS A 126 12.57 -15.12 -1.27
C LYS A 126 13.58 -14.59 -2.29
N HIS A 127 13.51 -13.31 -2.63
CA HIS A 127 14.29 -12.68 -3.69
C HIS A 127 15.40 -11.76 -3.17
N TRP A 128 15.28 -11.29 -1.92
CA TRP A 128 16.24 -10.39 -1.30
C TRP A 128 16.52 -10.85 0.12
N ASN A 129 17.79 -10.86 0.50
CA ASN A 129 18.24 -11.22 1.84
C ASN A 129 18.19 -10.04 2.83
N SER A 130 18.09 -8.81 2.32
CA SER A 130 18.17 -7.60 3.12
C SER A 130 17.37 -6.47 2.49
N PHE A 131 16.79 -5.62 3.33
CA PHE A 131 16.17 -4.38 2.90
C PHE A 131 17.18 -3.40 2.28
N PHE A 132 18.49 -3.57 2.49
CA PHE A 132 19.52 -2.81 1.77
C PHE A 132 19.70 -3.22 0.31
N ASN A 133 19.01 -4.28 -0.16
CA ASN A 133 19.09 -4.67 -1.56
C ASN A 133 18.66 -3.51 -2.48
N PRO A 134 19.41 -3.18 -3.55
CA PRO A 134 19.10 -2.05 -4.43
C PRO A 134 17.69 -2.09 -5.04
N GLU A 135 17.20 -3.27 -5.40
CA GLU A 135 15.85 -3.40 -5.96
C GLU A 135 14.78 -3.26 -4.88
N TRP A 136 15.02 -3.79 -3.69
CA TRP A 136 14.15 -3.56 -2.54
C TRP A 136 14.04 -2.07 -2.24
N GLN A 137 15.18 -1.35 -2.25
CA GLN A 137 15.23 0.10 -2.05
C GLN A 137 14.44 0.87 -3.12
N ILE A 138 14.49 0.45 -4.38
CA ILE A 138 13.65 1.05 -5.44
C ILE A 138 12.16 0.90 -5.11
N LEU A 139 11.73 -0.31 -4.70
CA LEU A 139 10.33 -0.55 -4.32
C LEU A 139 9.94 0.28 -3.10
N ALA A 140 10.79 0.34 -2.09
CA ALA A 140 10.55 1.07 -0.86
C ALA A 140 10.41 2.58 -1.10
N ASN A 141 11.28 3.15 -1.96
CA ASN A 141 11.18 4.55 -2.38
C ASN A 141 9.83 4.84 -3.04
N TRP A 142 9.34 3.94 -3.90
CA TRP A 142 8.01 4.08 -4.50
C TRP A 142 6.89 3.99 -3.45
N VAL A 143 6.96 3.04 -2.52
CA VAL A 143 6.03 2.91 -1.38
C VAL A 143 5.99 4.20 -0.54
N CYS A 144 7.13 4.87 -0.39
CA CYS A 144 7.25 6.16 0.28
C CYS A 144 6.72 7.36 -0.51
N GLY A 145 6.14 7.15 -1.69
CA GLY A 145 5.45 8.20 -2.47
C GLY A 145 6.35 8.98 -3.43
N ARG A 146 7.62 8.57 -3.54
CA ARG A 146 8.63 9.21 -4.36
C ARG A 146 8.27 9.26 -5.85
N LYS A 147 8.61 10.38 -6.48
CA LYS A 147 8.32 10.66 -7.90
C LYS A 147 9.49 10.30 -8.78
N VAL A 148 9.20 9.99 -10.05
CA VAL A 148 10.20 9.50 -11.03
C VAL A 148 11.42 10.42 -11.18
N ASN A 149 11.23 11.72 -11.01
CA ASN A 149 12.23 12.78 -11.17
C ASN A 149 13.05 13.06 -9.91
N GLU A 150 12.71 12.45 -8.78
CA GLU A 150 13.44 12.65 -7.53
C GLU A 150 14.60 11.62 -7.43
N LYS A 151 15.70 11.97 -6.74
CA LYS A 151 16.86 11.07 -6.47
C LYS A 151 16.64 10.03 -5.36
N LEU A 152 16.68 8.72 -5.63
CA LEU A 152 16.47 7.67 -4.62
C LEU A 152 17.24 7.94 -3.33
N VAL A 153 16.61 7.65 -2.19
CA VAL A 153 17.24 7.70 -0.87
C VAL A 153 17.36 6.29 -0.31
N GLU A 154 18.40 6.02 0.46
CA GLU A 154 18.51 4.76 1.19
C GLU A 154 17.58 4.83 2.42
N LEU A 155 16.68 3.85 2.53
CA LEU A 155 15.67 3.75 3.58
C LEU A 155 16.05 2.64 4.56
N THR A 156 16.13 2.97 5.85
CA THR A 156 16.59 2.06 6.91
C THR A 156 15.51 1.64 7.92
N GLY A 157 14.24 2.00 7.67
CA GLY A 157 13.12 1.58 8.53
C GLY A 157 11.85 2.40 8.37
N GLU A 158 11.95 3.62 7.87
CA GLU A 158 10.81 4.51 7.64
C GLU A 158 11.04 5.40 6.41
N CYS A 159 9.98 6.04 5.91
CA CYS A 159 10.04 6.85 4.70
C CYS A 159 10.70 8.22 4.86
N GLY A 160 11.19 8.55 6.07
CA GLY A 160 11.61 9.90 6.43
C GLY A 160 10.44 10.90 6.52
N LEU A 161 10.70 12.06 7.11
CA LEU A 161 9.83 13.24 7.03
C LEU A 161 10.19 14.02 5.76
N GLU A 162 9.19 14.58 5.09
CA GLU A 162 9.38 15.44 3.91
C GLU A 162 10.14 16.73 4.25
#